data_AF-D8QR02-F1
#
_entry.id   AF-D8QR02-F1
#
_cell.length_a   1.000
_cell.length_b   1.000
_cell.length_c   1.000
_cell.angle_alpha   90.00
_cell.angle_beta   90.00
_cell.angle_gamma   90.00
#
_symmetry.space_group_name_H-M   'P 1'
#
loop_
_entity.id
_entity.type
_entity.pdbx_description
1 polymer ?
#
loop_
_entity_poly.entity_id
_entity_poly.type
_entity_poly.pdbx_seq_one_letter_code
_entity_poly.pdbx_strand_id
1 'polypeptide(L)'
;SWDSVGGLDAQQLGVLQKVASRGVFWQHPSLPVAKVYGLQYGGDVEADGNCLFTAVQRAMQLKEAPVEIRLATVRRFVDDYEAADAEEKERLDKIIKNLYSPDMSTGWGVHVVQEVKLLAKKTDREALETEIEEMIQVGMSRESAIESVYNEHCLRVRDACSWAKYMSISGQATDEYDIVTLLYTEEGLLSVEMNAEGKAAAFGDDIAIQALASEFQRQLFVVQVHGKDGSAENSEGLIFFLPHSPRQEISHPPVFLLMRGTGWCGAGGDHYEPILAKLLPVVSKEKAAYIL
;
A
#
# COMPACT_ATOMS: atom_id res chain seq x y z
N SER A 1 6.39 22.85 -2.06
CA SER A 1 7.87 22.79 -1.99
C SER A 1 8.24 21.52 -1.24
N TRP A 2 9.49 21.05 -1.29
CA TRP A 2 9.91 19.98 -0.35
C TRP A 2 10.00 20.49 1.09
N ASP A 3 10.22 21.80 1.29
CA ASP A 3 10.31 22.42 2.62
C ASP A 3 8.99 22.40 3.41
N SER A 4 7.87 22.10 2.75
CA SER A 4 6.56 22.00 3.39
C SER A 4 6.25 20.59 3.90
N VAL A 5 7.12 19.60 3.64
CA VAL A 5 6.88 18.21 4.06
C VAL A 5 7.23 18.06 5.53
N GLY A 6 6.23 17.72 6.35
CA GLY A 6 6.43 17.44 7.78
C GLY A 6 7.21 16.14 8.01
N GLY A 7 7.95 16.09 9.13
CA GLY A 7 8.60 14.87 9.61
C GLY A 7 9.91 14.48 8.90
N LEU A 8 10.40 15.27 7.95
CA LEU A 8 11.68 15.05 7.30
C LEU A 8 12.80 15.86 7.97
N ASP A 9 13.96 15.25 8.14
CA ASP A 9 15.17 15.92 8.60
C ASP A 9 15.84 16.73 7.48
N ALA A 10 16.84 17.55 7.84
CA ALA A 10 17.55 18.42 6.91
C ALA A 10 18.30 17.65 5.80
N GLN A 11 18.74 16.41 6.07
CA GLN A 11 19.44 15.59 5.08
C GLN A 11 18.46 15.00 4.07
N GLN A 12 17.33 14.48 4.53
CA GLN A 12 16.24 14.00 3.68
C GLN A 12 15.74 15.12 2.77
N LEU A 13 15.51 16.32 3.33
CA LEU A 13 15.11 17.51 2.57
C LEU A 13 16.18 17.91 1.54
N GLY A 14 17.46 17.88 1.91
CA GLY A 14 18.56 18.21 1.00
C GLY A 14 18.61 17.30 -0.23
N VAL A 15 18.40 15.99 -0.05
CA VAL A 15 18.34 15.02 -1.16
C VAL A 15 17.13 15.29 -2.05
N LEU A 16 15.96 15.52 -1.48
CA LEU A 16 14.74 15.83 -2.23
C LEU A 16 14.86 17.14 -3.02
N GLN A 17 15.49 18.17 -2.45
CA GLN A 17 15.80 19.42 -3.16
C GLN A 17 16.80 19.21 -4.31
N LYS A 18 17.79 18.33 -4.14
CA LYS A 18 18.74 17.92 -5.20
C LYS A 18 18.00 17.24 -6.35
N VAL A 19 17.03 16.35 -6.06
CA VAL A 19 16.18 15.73 -7.07
C VAL A 19 15.26 16.74 -7.75
N ALA A 20 14.71 17.71 -7.02
CA ALA A 20 13.85 18.75 -7.60
C ALA A 20 14.59 19.63 -8.62
N SER A 21 15.86 19.95 -8.34
CA SER A 21 16.67 20.86 -9.16
C SER A 21 17.38 20.17 -10.33
N ARG A 22 17.93 18.99 -10.12
CA ARG A 22 18.71 18.25 -11.14
C ARG A 22 17.92 17.17 -11.86
N GLY A 23 16.79 16.75 -11.28
CA GLY A 23 15.90 15.75 -11.83
C GLY A 23 16.44 14.32 -11.78
N VAL A 24 15.58 13.40 -12.18
CA VAL A 24 15.85 11.98 -12.32
C VAL A 24 15.84 11.64 -13.80
N PHE A 25 16.92 11.05 -14.30
CA PHE A 25 17.01 10.52 -15.64
C PHE A 25 16.29 9.17 -15.68
N TRP A 26 15.22 9.07 -16.44
CA TRP A 26 14.48 7.84 -16.67
C TRP A 26 14.69 7.38 -18.10
N GLN A 27 15.14 6.14 -18.24
CA GLN A 27 15.21 5.45 -19.53
C GLN A 27 14.03 4.50 -19.68
N HIS A 28 13.34 4.60 -20.81
CA HIS A 28 12.26 3.65 -21.12
C HIS A 28 12.84 2.23 -21.23
N PRO A 29 12.29 1.22 -20.53
CA PRO A 29 12.88 -0.12 -20.48
C PRO A 29 13.06 -0.79 -21.85
N SER A 30 12.10 -0.56 -22.76
CA SER A 30 12.06 -1.23 -24.06
C SER A 30 12.25 -0.31 -25.28
N LEU A 31 12.31 1.01 -25.10
CA LEU A 31 12.34 1.98 -26.19
C LEU A 31 13.55 2.90 -26.05
N PRO A 32 14.13 3.41 -27.14
CA PRO A 32 15.27 4.34 -27.09
C PRO A 32 14.83 5.77 -26.72
N VAL A 33 14.00 5.89 -25.69
CA VAL A 33 13.45 7.14 -25.16
C VAL A 33 14.01 7.34 -23.77
N ALA A 34 14.63 8.50 -23.54
CA ALA A 34 15.07 8.90 -22.22
C ALA A 34 14.64 10.34 -21.93
N LYS A 35 14.25 10.60 -20.69
CA LYS A 35 13.73 11.90 -20.23
C LYS A 35 14.26 12.20 -18.83
N VAL A 36 14.36 13.48 -18.49
CA VAL A 36 14.73 13.91 -17.13
C VAL A 36 13.53 14.58 -16.48
N TYR A 37 13.14 14.09 -15.30
CA TYR A 37 12.01 14.61 -14.54
C TYR A 37 12.48 15.28 -13.25
N GLY A 38 12.15 16.56 -13.08
CA GLY A 38 12.24 17.24 -11.79
C GLY A 38 11.07 16.79 -10.92
N LEU A 39 11.36 16.36 -9.69
CA LEU A 39 10.35 15.87 -8.77
C LEU A 39 9.99 16.94 -7.75
N GLN A 40 8.70 17.24 -7.64
CA GLN A 40 8.17 18.22 -6.71
C GLN A 40 7.13 17.57 -5.81
N TYR A 41 7.09 17.97 -4.55
CA TYR A 41 6.06 17.49 -3.64
C TYR A 41 4.65 17.93 -4.09
N GLY A 42 3.72 16.98 -4.15
CA GLY A 42 2.35 17.18 -4.60
C GLY A 42 1.33 17.50 -3.49
N GLY A 43 1.78 17.63 -2.23
CA GLY A 43 0.94 17.99 -1.09
C GLY A 43 0.49 16.80 -0.24
N ASP A 44 0.19 17.05 1.04
CA ASP A 44 -0.17 16.02 2.01
C ASP A 44 -1.46 15.30 1.63
N VAL A 45 -1.50 14.01 1.93
CA VAL A 45 -2.69 13.17 1.80
C VAL A 45 -3.11 12.75 3.20
N GLU A 46 -4.40 12.53 3.42
CA GLU A 46 -4.88 12.00 4.69
C GLU A 46 -4.24 10.62 4.94
N ALA A 47 -3.85 10.36 6.20
CA ALA A 47 -3.32 9.06 6.62
C ALA A 47 -4.46 8.05 6.80
N ASP A 48 -5.23 7.84 5.73
CA ASP A 48 -6.29 6.85 5.63
C ASP A 48 -5.88 5.72 4.67
N GLY A 49 -6.66 4.65 4.63
CA GLY A 49 -6.42 3.55 3.70
C GLY A 49 -6.55 3.95 2.22
N ASN A 50 -7.02 5.16 1.89
CA ASN A 50 -7.12 5.68 0.52
C ASN A 50 -5.90 6.50 0.08
N CYS A 51 -4.87 6.63 0.92
CA CYS A 51 -3.73 7.48 0.63
C CYS A 51 -3.04 7.15 -0.70
N LEU A 52 -2.85 5.86 -1.03
CA LEU A 52 -2.28 5.41 -2.30
C LEU A 52 -3.07 5.95 -3.51
N PHE A 53 -4.39 5.75 -3.52
CA PHE A 53 -5.24 6.14 -4.64
C PHE A 53 -5.36 7.66 -4.78
N THR A 54 -5.39 8.38 -3.65
CA THR A 54 -5.38 9.84 -3.64
C THR A 54 -4.04 10.40 -4.12
N ALA A 55 -2.92 9.78 -3.72
CA ALA A 55 -1.60 10.15 -4.18
C ALA A 55 -1.45 9.91 -5.69
N VAL A 56 -1.91 8.76 -6.21
CA VAL A 56 -1.92 8.49 -7.65
C VAL A 56 -2.78 9.50 -8.41
N GLN A 57 -3.99 9.76 -7.94
CA GLN A 57 -4.90 10.75 -8.54
C GLN A 57 -4.19 12.10 -8.73
N ARG A 58 -3.54 12.60 -7.68
CA ARG A 58 -2.86 13.89 -7.67
C ARG A 58 -1.56 13.88 -8.49
N ALA A 59 -0.73 12.84 -8.35
CA ALA A 59 0.53 12.70 -9.08
C ALA A 59 0.30 12.67 -10.60
N MET A 60 -0.79 12.04 -11.02
CA MET A 60 -1.16 11.89 -12.43
C MET A 60 -2.15 12.95 -12.93
N GLN A 61 -2.69 13.79 -12.04
CA GLN A 61 -3.71 14.81 -12.33
C GLN A 61 -4.96 14.20 -12.99
N LEU A 62 -5.41 13.06 -12.46
CA LEU A 62 -6.60 12.33 -12.92
C LEU A 62 -7.88 13.08 -12.52
N LYS A 63 -8.94 12.90 -13.31
CA LYS A 63 -10.26 13.50 -13.04
C LYS A 63 -11.12 12.60 -12.17
N GLU A 64 -10.86 11.30 -12.25
CA GLU A 64 -11.49 10.23 -11.53
C GLU A 64 -11.29 10.42 -10.01
N ALA A 65 -12.30 10.07 -9.23
CA ALA A 65 -12.20 10.10 -7.78
C ALA A 65 -11.29 8.95 -7.28
N PRO A 66 -10.64 9.08 -6.10
CA PRO A 66 -9.79 8.01 -5.56
C PRO A 66 -10.48 6.65 -5.45
N VAL A 67 -11.78 6.63 -5.13
CA VAL A 67 -12.59 5.40 -5.10
C VAL A 67 -12.74 4.76 -6.49
N GLU A 68 -12.88 5.55 -7.55
CA GLU A 68 -12.99 5.03 -8.91
C GLU A 68 -11.65 4.43 -9.36
N ILE A 69 -10.54 5.06 -8.98
CA ILE A 69 -9.19 4.56 -9.22
C ILE A 69 -8.96 3.25 -8.45
N ARG A 70 -9.38 3.17 -7.18
CA ARG A 70 -9.35 1.93 -6.37
C ARG A 70 -10.09 0.80 -7.07
N LEU A 71 -11.33 1.03 -7.49
CA LEU A 71 -12.15 0.02 -8.15
C LEU A 71 -11.61 -0.36 -9.54
N ALA A 72 -11.03 0.58 -10.28
CA ALA A 72 -10.32 0.28 -11.53
C ALA A 72 -9.09 -0.60 -11.27
N THR A 73 -8.33 -0.33 -10.22
CA THR A 73 -7.18 -1.13 -9.78
C THR A 73 -7.60 -2.56 -9.44
N VAL A 74 -8.68 -2.73 -8.68
CA VAL A 74 -9.21 -4.06 -8.35
C VAL A 74 -9.63 -4.82 -9.61
N ARG A 75 -10.37 -4.17 -10.52
CA ARG A 75 -10.76 -4.78 -11.79
C ARG A 75 -9.55 -5.20 -12.62
N ARG A 76 -8.54 -4.33 -12.73
CA ARG A 76 -7.29 -4.63 -13.42
C ARG A 76 -6.58 -5.84 -12.82
N PHE A 77 -6.49 -5.91 -11.49
CA PHE A 77 -5.90 -7.05 -10.80
C PHE A 77 -6.66 -8.34 -11.11
N VAL A 78 -7.99 -8.32 -11.08
CA VAL A 78 -8.82 -9.50 -11.38
C VAL A 78 -8.61 -9.93 -12.83
N ASP A 79 -8.63 -9.01 -13.79
CA ASP A 79 -8.39 -9.31 -15.20
C ASP A 79 -6.99 -9.94 -15.41
N ASP A 80 -5.96 -9.36 -14.79
CA ASP A 80 -4.58 -9.85 -14.87
C ASP A 80 -4.43 -11.23 -14.20
N TYR A 81 -5.11 -11.46 -13.06
CA TYR A 81 -5.12 -12.76 -12.37
C TYR A 81 -5.87 -13.80 -13.20
N GLU A 82 -7.02 -13.49 -13.78
CA GLU A 82 -7.79 -14.43 -14.59
C GLU A 82 -7.02 -14.88 -15.84
N ALA A 83 -6.31 -13.95 -16.47
CA ALA A 83 -5.46 -14.20 -17.63
C ALA A 83 -4.15 -14.95 -17.31
N ALA A 84 -3.75 -14.99 -16.04
CA ALA A 84 -2.52 -15.67 -15.62
C ALA A 84 -2.62 -17.21 -15.71
N ASP A 85 -1.46 -17.85 -15.90
CA ASP A 85 -1.36 -19.30 -15.82
C ASP A 85 -1.48 -19.81 -14.38
N ALA A 86 -1.54 -21.14 -14.22
CA ALA A 86 -1.75 -21.76 -12.92
C ALA A 86 -0.60 -21.51 -11.93
N GLU A 87 0.64 -21.43 -12.42
CA GLU A 87 1.82 -21.21 -11.57
C GLU A 87 1.81 -19.79 -11.00
N GLU A 88 1.51 -18.79 -11.83
CA GLU A 88 1.39 -17.40 -11.41
C GLU A 88 0.20 -17.19 -10.46
N LYS A 89 -0.94 -17.85 -10.72
CA LYS A 89 -2.10 -17.83 -9.80
C LYS A 89 -1.74 -18.37 -8.42
N GLU A 90 -1.10 -19.54 -8.37
CA GLU A 90 -0.65 -20.15 -7.11
C GLU A 90 0.36 -19.25 -6.38
N ARG A 91 1.30 -18.66 -7.13
CA ARG A 91 2.28 -17.72 -6.58
C ARG A 91 1.60 -16.50 -5.96
N LEU A 92 0.63 -15.89 -6.66
CA LEU A 92 -0.11 -14.72 -6.18
C LEU A 92 -0.95 -15.05 -4.94
N ASP A 93 -1.68 -16.16 -4.95
CA ASP A 93 -2.48 -16.60 -3.80
C ASP A 93 -1.58 -16.85 -2.57
N LYS A 94 -0.40 -17.44 -2.78
CA LYS A 94 0.58 -17.62 -1.70
C LYS A 94 1.12 -16.30 -1.15
N ILE A 95 1.40 -15.33 -2.01
CA ILE A 95 1.84 -13.99 -1.57
C ILE A 95 0.73 -13.31 -0.75
N ILE A 96 -0.51 -13.32 -1.24
CA ILE A 96 -1.66 -12.74 -0.55
C ILE A 96 -1.86 -13.42 0.81
N LYS A 97 -1.82 -14.76 0.85
CA LYS A 97 -1.92 -15.50 2.10
C LYS A 97 -0.83 -15.08 3.08
N ASN A 98 0.43 -15.00 2.64
CA ASN A 98 1.53 -14.63 3.53
C ASN A 98 1.42 -13.19 4.05
N LEU A 99 0.86 -12.26 3.26
CA LEU A 99 0.69 -10.86 3.65
C LEU A 99 -0.49 -10.64 4.61
N TYR A 100 -1.62 -11.32 4.36
CA TYR A 100 -2.90 -10.99 5.01
C TYR A 100 -3.43 -12.07 5.95
N SER A 101 -2.90 -13.28 5.86
CA SER A 101 -3.30 -14.41 6.68
C SER A 101 -2.11 -15.38 6.87
N PRO A 102 -1.00 -14.91 7.46
CA PRO A 102 0.23 -15.68 7.60
C PRO A 102 0.02 -16.95 8.43
N ASP A 103 0.96 -17.89 8.30
CA ASP A 103 0.99 -19.09 9.11
C ASP A 103 1.49 -18.76 10.53
N MET A 104 0.56 -18.69 11.47
CA MET A 104 0.79 -18.39 12.88
C MET A 104 1.70 -19.39 13.60
N SER A 105 1.96 -20.57 13.02
CA SER A 105 2.90 -21.54 13.59
C SER A 105 4.37 -21.22 13.27
N THR A 106 4.63 -20.19 12.46
CA THR A 106 5.98 -19.82 12.01
C THR A 106 6.16 -18.29 11.95
N GLY A 107 7.38 -17.82 11.66
CA GLY A 107 7.60 -16.40 11.28
C GLY A 107 7.78 -15.40 12.42
N TRP A 108 7.77 -15.82 13.70
CA TRP A 108 7.89 -14.95 14.87
C TRP A 108 9.28 -14.30 15.07
N GLY A 109 10.31 -14.76 14.36
CA GLY A 109 11.69 -14.26 14.50
C GLY A 109 11.96 -12.90 13.84
N VAL A 110 11.03 -12.37 13.03
CA VAL A 110 11.19 -11.10 12.29
C VAL A 110 10.32 -10.00 12.88
N HIS A 111 9.05 -10.31 13.18
CA HIS A 111 8.11 -9.41 13.84
C HIS A 111 7.43 -10.14 14.99
N VAL A 112 7.35 -9.48 16.14
CA VAL A 112 6.72 -10.02 17.37
C VAL A 112 5.19 -9.93 17.35
N VAL A 113 4.64 -9.22 16.36
CA VAL A 113 3.20 -9.13 16.10
C VAL A 113 2.94 -9.57 14.67
N GLN A 114 1.91 -10.39 14.48
CA GLN A 114 1.40 -10.81 13.18
C GLN A 114 -0.08 -10.44 13.06
N GLU A 115 -0.51 -10.14 11.83
CA GLU A 115 -1.87 -9.67 11.55
C GLU A 115 -2.60 -10.66 10.66
N VAL A 116 -3.87 -10.91 10.98
CA VAL A 116 -4.80 -11.64 10.12
C VAL A 116 -5.93 -10.71 9.74
N LYS A 117 -6.15 -10.50 8.44
CA LYS A 117 -7.28 -9.72 7.91
C LYS A 117 -8.47 -10.62 7.58
N LEU A 118 -9.62 -10.20 8.10
CA LEU A 118 -10.92 -10.82 7.92
C LEU A 118 -11.91 -9.77 7.40
N LEU A 119 -12.87 -10.20 6.59
CA LEU A 119 -13.94 -9.37 6.08
C LEU A 119 -15.26 -9.81 6.72
N ALA A 120 -15.82 -8.96 7.57
CA ALA A 120 -17.12 -9.17 8.21
C ALA A 120 -18.19 -8.46 7.37
N LYS A 121 -19.28 -9.14 7.02
CA LYS A 121 -20.39 -8.45 6.34
C LYS A 121 -21.01 -7.45 7.29
N LYS A 122 -21.26 -6.22 6.81
CA LYS A 122 -21.88 -5.17 7.64
C LYS A 122 -23.27 -5.57 8.15
N THR A 123 -24.00 -6.35 7.36
CA THR A 123 -25.33 -6.87 7.72
C THR A 123 -25.30 -7.83 8.90
N ASP A 124 -24.15 -8.43 9.18
CA ASP A 124 -24.02 -9.51 10.17
C ASP A 124 -23.45 -8.99 11.50
N ARG A 125 -23.13 -7.69 11.58
CA ARG A 125 -22.40 -7.10 12.72
C ARG A 125 -23.12 -7.30 14.07
N GLU A 126 -24.44 -7.10 14.11
CA GLU A 126 -25.23 -7.33 15.34
C GLU A 126 -25.27 -8.82 15.74
N ALA A 127 -25.34 -9.72 14.76
CA ALA A 127 -25.34 -11.16 15.01
C ALA A 127 -23.99 -11.62 15.55
N LEU A 128 -22.88 -11.15 14.96
CA LEU A 128 -21.52 -11.45 15.41
C LEU A 128 -21.30 -11.00 16.87
N GLU A 129 -21.70 -9.77 17.22
CA GLU A 129 -21.56 -9.28 18.60
C GLU A 129 -22.41 -10.08 19.59
N THR A 130 -23.64 -10.45 19.18
CA THR A 130 -24.52 -11.27 20.01
C THR A 130 -23.90 -12.64 20.29
N GLU A 131 -23.35 -13.30 19.27
CA GLU A 131 -22.71 -14.61 19.40
C GLU A 131 -21.43 -14.55 20.26
N ILE A 132 -20.63 -13.48 20.13
CA ILE A 132 -19.46 -13.24 20.99
C ILE A 132 -19.89 -13.15 22.46
N GLU A 133 -20.93 -12.37 22.76
CA GLU A 133 -21.43 -12.22 24.13
C GLU A 133 -22.06 -13.52 24.67
N GLU A 134 -22.72 -14.31 23.83
CA GLU A 134 -23.21 -15.65 24.21
C GLU A 134 -22.06 -16.61 24.56
N MET A 135 -20.99 -16.62 23.77
CA MET A 135 -19.78 -17.41 24.04
C MET A 135 -19.10 -17.01 25.35
N ILE A 136 -19.05 -15.70 25.64
CA ILE A 136 -18.52 -15.18 26.91
C ILE A 136 -19.40 -15.63 28.08
N GLN A 137 -20.73 -15.59 27.94
CA GLN A 137 -21.67 -16.02 28.99
C GLN A 137 -21.56 -17.50 29.34
N VAL A 138 -21.22 -18.37 28.39
CA VAL A 138 -20.97 -19.80 28.64
C VAL A 138 -19.56 -20.10 29.17
N GLY A 139 -18.75 -19.06 29.40
CA GLY A 139 -17.48 -19.14 30.12
C GLY A 139 -16.21 -19.09 29.26
N MET A 140 -16.31 -18.75 27.96
CA MET A 140 -15.12 -18.47 27.15
C MET A 140 -14.50 -17.12 27.55
N SER A 141 -13.17 -16.99 27.40
CA SER A 141 -12.54 -15.66 27.46
C SER A 141 -13.01 -14.82 26.26
N ARG A 142 -12.99 -13.49 26.41
CA ARG A 142 -13.40 -12.57 25.35
C ARG A 142 -12.55 -12.78 24.09
N GLU A 143 -11.25 -12.96 24.25
CA GLU A 143 -10.30 -13.15 23.16
C GLU A 143 -10.61 -14.43 22.38
N SER A 144 -10.84 -15.56 23.07
CA SER A 144 -11.17 -16.83 22.42
C SER A 144 -12.55 -16.82 21.78
N ALA A 145 -13.54 -16.14 22.38
CA ALA A 145 -14.86 -15.96 21.78
C ALA A 145 -14.78 -15.15 20.48
N ILE A 146 -14.10 -13.99 20.51
CA ILE A 146 -13.90 -13.13 19.34
C ILE A 146 -13.17 -13.89 18.23
N GLU A 147 -12.06 -14.55 18.57
CA GLU A 147 -11.29 -15.33 17.62
C GLU A 147 -12.14 -16.43 16.97
N SER A 148 -12.92 -17.17 17.76
CA SER A 148 -13.78 -18.24 17.26
C SER A 148 -14.84 -17.71 16.31
N VAL A 149 -15.63 -16.71 16.74
CA VAL A 149 -16.73 -16.15 15.94
C VAL A 149 -16.20 -15.55 14.64
N TYR A 150 -15.14 -14.73 14.70
CA TYR A 150 -14.64 -14.12 13.47
C TYR A 150 -13.98 -15.13 12.53
N ASN A 151 -13.27 -16.14 13.02
CA ASN A 151 -12.72 -17.18 12.13
C ASN A 151 -13.80 -18.07 11.50
N GLU A 152 -14.93 -18.28 12.19
CA GLU A 152 -16.04 -19.09 11.68
C GLU A 152 -16.87 -18.34 10.63
N HIS A 153 -17.19 -17.07 10.91
CA HIS A 153 -18.20 -16.33 10.13
C HIS A 153 -17.61 -15.34 9.12
N CYS A 154 -16.39 -14.84 9.33
CA CYS A 154 -15.81 -13.82 8.46
C CYS A 154 -14.99 -14.43 7.31
N LEU A 155 -14.93 -13.71 6.19
CA LEU A 155 -14.12 -14.13 5.06
C LEU A 155 -12.65 -13.77 5.29
N ARG A 156 -11.79 -14.77 5.39
CA ARG A 156 -10.34 -14.57 5.52
C ARG A 156 -9.70 -14.13 4.21
N VAL A 157 -8.85 -13.11 4.26
CA VAL A 157 -8.10 -12.62 3.09
C VAL A 157 -6.88 -13.51 2.89
N ARG A 158 -6.94 -14.40 1.89
CA ARG A 158 -5.92 -15.45 1.69
C ARG A 158 -5.66 -15.85 0.23
N ASP A 159 -6.37 -15.25 -0.71
CA ASP A 159 -6.31 -15.55 -2.14
C ASP A 159 -6.76 -14.31 -2.95
N ALA A 160 -6.58 -14.34 -4.27
CA ALA A 160 -6.92 -13.23 -5.15
C ALA A 160 -8.39 -12.78 -5.04
N CYS A 161 -9.32 -13.71 -4.86
CA CYS A 161 -10.74 -13.41 -4.77
C CYS A 161 -11.06 -12.64 -3.47
N SER A 162 -10.56 -13.11 -2.35
CA SER A 162 -10.73 -12.44 -1.05
C SER A 162 -9.95 -11.12 -0.96
N TRP A 163 -8.77 -11.02 -1.60
CA TRP A 163 -8.03 -9.77 -1.72
C TRP A 163 -8.77 -8.73 -2.55
N ALA A 164 -9.39 -9.11 -3.68
CA ALA A 164 -10.17 -8.19 -4.50
C ALA A 164 -11.34 -7.58 -3.70
N LYS A 165 -12.01 -8.39 -2.86
CA LYS A 165 -13.05 -7.91 -1.94
C LYS A 165 -12.47 -6.96 -0.88
N TYR A 166 -11.35 -7.32 -0.27
CA TYR A 166 -10.65 -6.48 0.70
C TYR A 166 -10.30 -5.12 0.08
N MET A 167 -9.59 -5.12 -1.05
CA MET A 167 -9.12 -3.90 -1.71
C MET A 167 -10.25 -3.01 -2.25
N SER A 168 -11.45 -3.57 -2.46
CA SER A 168 -12.64 -2.81 -2.83
C SER A 168 -13.21 -1.95 -1.70
N ILE A 169 -12.85 -2.23 -0.44
CA ILE A 169 -13.34 -1.49 0.73
C ILE A 169 -12.67 -0.11 0.75
N SER A 170 -13.47 0.92 0.58
CA SER A 170 -13.04 2.31 0.37
C SER A 170 -13.29 3.22 1.56
N GLY A 171 -13.89 2.70 2.63
CA GLY A 171 -14.34 3.48 3.77
C GLY A 171 -15.67 4.19 3.51
N GLN A 172 -16.51 3.62 2.63
CA GLN A 172 -17.83 4.16 2.31
C GLN A 172 -18.93 3.39 3.03
N ALA A 173 -20.05 4.08 3.31
CA ALA A 173 -21.23 3.46 3.89
C ALA A 173 -21.76 2.28 3.04
N THR A 174 -21.56 2.36 1.72
CA THR A 174 -21.98 1.36 0.73
C THR A 174 -21.03 0.17 0.62
N ASP A 175 -19.86 0.17 1.26
CA ASP A 175 -18.98 -1.01 1.26
C ASP A 175 -19.72 -2.20 1.90
N GLU A 176 -19.66 -3.38 1.29
CA GLU A 176 -20.37 -4.60 1.74
C GLU A 176 -19.79 -5.16 3.06
N TYR A 177 -18.48 -4.99 3.25
CA TYR A 177 -17.74 -5.56 4.37
C TYR A 177 -17.09 -4.49 5.24
N ASP A 178 -16.95 -4.78 6.52
CA ASP A 178 -15.98 -4.17 7.42
C ASP A 178 -14.69 -4.98 7.42
N ILE A 179 -13.56 -4.29 7.58
CA ILE A 179 -12.27 -4.93 7.82
C ILE A 179 -12.13 -5.20 9.32
N VAL A 180 -11.86 -6.45 9.65
CA VAL A 180 -11.47 -6.91 10.99
C VAL A 180 -10.02 -7.37 10.90
N THR A 181 -9.16 -6.81 11.76
CA THR A 181 -7.77 -7.24 11.92
C THR A 181 -7.63 -7.91 13.28
N LEU A 182 -7.21 -9.17 13.26
CA LEU A 182 -6.76 -9.87 14.45
C LEU A 182 -5.25 -9.70 14.57
N LEU A 183 -4.79 -9.12 15.68
CA LEU A 183 -3.37 -8.95 15.98
C LEU A 183 -2.96 -10.02 16.97
N TYR A 184 -1.89 -10.74 16.64
CA TYR A 184 -1.38 -11.86 17.42
C TYR A 184 0.05 -11.62 17.85
N THR A 185 0.38 -12.10 19.04
CA THR A 185 1.75 -12.44 19.44
C THR A 185 1.93 -13.95 19.41
N GLU A 186 3.15 -14.44 19.63
CA GLU A 186 3.41 -15.88 19.77
C GLU A 186 2.57 -16.52 20.90
N GLU A 187 2.15 -15.73 21.89
CA GLU A 187 1.35 -16.17 23.03
C GLU A 187 -0.16 -16.26 22.74
N GLY A 188 -0.62 -15.72 21.60
CA GLY A 188 -2.03 -15.73 21.19
C GLY A 188 -2.55 -14.36 20.74
N LEU A 189 -3.88 -14.24 20.66
CA LEU A 189 -4.55 -13.00 20.24
C LEU A 189 -4.23 -11.87 21.23
N LEU A 190 -3.62 -10.80 20.72
CA LEU A 190 -3.24 -9.60 21.47
C LEU A 190 -4.38 -8.58 21.48
N SER A 191 -4.92 -8.30 20.30
CA SER A 191 -5.95 -7.27 20.12
C SER A 191 -6.73 -7.49 18.84
N VAL A 192 -7.90 -6.86 18.79
CA VAL A 192 -8.79 -6.88 17.63
C VAL A 192 -9.05 -5.44 17.22
N GLU A 193 -8.77 -5.14 15.97
CA GLU A 193 -9.11 -3.85 15.37
C GLU A 193 -10.25 -4.07 14.39
N MET A 194 -11.41 -3.46 14.66
CA MET A 194 -12.54 -3.46 13.76
C MET A 194 -12.82 -2.04 13.28
N ASN A 195 -13.05 -1.91 11.98
CA ASN A 195 -13.51 -0.65 11.40
C ASN A 195 -14.99 -0.37 11.70
N ALA A 196 -15.33 -0.16 12.98
CA ALA A 196 -16.71 -0.05 13.43
C ALA A 196 -17.47 1.17 12.82
N GLU A 197 -16.78 2.21 12.36
CA GLU A 197 -17.42 3.38 11.76
C GLU A 197 -17.38 3.38 10.22
N GLY A 198 -16.83 2.33 9.60
CA GLY A 198 -16.70 2.25 8.15
C GLY A 198 -15.73 3.27 7.56
N LYS A 199 -14.80 3.83 8.35
CA LYS A 199 -13.85 4.88 7.91
C LYS A 199 -12.50 4.33 7.44
N ALA A 200 -12.10 3.15 7.90
CA ALA A 200 -10.88 2.50 7.44
C ALA A 200 -11.10 1.86 6.06
N ALA A 201 -10.36 2.36 5.07
CA ALA A 201 -10.25 1.72 3.78
C ALA A 201 -9.13 0.67 3.80
N ALA A 202 -9.14 -0.28 2.85
CA ALA A 202 -8.02 -1.21 2.69
C ALA A 202 -6.76 -0.45 2.25
N PHE A 203 -5.64 -0.70 2.92
CA PHE A 203 -4.35 -0.10 2.60
C PHE A 203 -3.78 -0.70 1.32
N GLY A 204 -3.19 0.16 0.48
CA GLY A 204 -2.52 -0.24 -0.74
C GLY A 204 -1.15 -0.86 -0.46
N ASP A 205 -0.88 -1.99 -1.11
CA ASP A 205 0.38 -2.72 -1.05
C ASP A 205 1.04 -2.79 -2.44
N ASP A 206 2.14 -3.53 -2.55
CA ASP A 206 2.84 -3.75 -3.82
C ASP A 206 1.95 -4.42 -4.88
N ILE A 207 0.96 -5.23 -4.48
CA ILE A 207 -0.01 -5.84 -5.41
C ILE A 207 -0.88 -4.75 -6.02
N ALA A 208 -1.41 -3.84 -5.20
CA ALA A 208 -2.19 -2.70 -5.66
C ALA A 208 -1.37 -1.75 -6.54
N ILE A 209 -0.11 -1.47 -6.19
CA ILE A 209 0.78 -0.60 -6.98
C ILE A 209 1.09 -1.24 -8.35
N GLN A 210 1.34 -2.54 -8.40
CA GLN A 210 1.55 -3.23 -9.68
C GLN A 210 0.27 -3.19 -10.55
N ALA A 211 -0.91 -3.40 -9.95
CA ALA A 211 -2.17 -3.31 -10.67
C ALA A 211 -2.45 -1.88 -11.18
N LEU A 212 -2.10 -0.85 -10.41
CA LEU A 212 -2.14 0.56 -10.84
C LEU A 212 -1.18 0.81 -12.03
N ALA A 213 0.03 0.26 -11.96
CA ALA A 213 1.00 0.36 -13.05
C ALA A 213 0.43 -0.22 -14.34
N SER A 214 -0.17 -1.42 -14.27
CA SER A 214 -0.88 -2.06 -15.38
C SER A 214 -2.05 -1.21 -15.90
N GLU A 215 -2.92 -0.74 -15.00
CA GLU A 215 -4.14 0.01 -15.37
C GLU A 215 -3.81 1.28 -16.16
N PHE A 216 -2.76 1.99 -15.75
CA PHE A 216 -2.36 3.23 -16.40
C PHE A 216 -1.23 3.06 -17.42
N GLN A 217 -0.72 1.85 -17.63
CA GLN A 217 0.38 1.53 -18.54
C GLN A 217 1.63 2.40 -18.31
N ARG A 218 1.98 2.57 -17.04
CA ARG A 218 3.07 3.43 -16.55
C ARG A 218 3.93 2.66 -15.58
N GLN A 219 5.22 2.93 -15.60
CA GLN A 219 6.09 2.53 -14.50
C GLN A 219 5.81 3.45 -13.30
N LEU A 220 5.48 2.86 -12.15
CA LEU A 220 5.36 3.57 -10.88
C LEU A 220 6.66 3.40 -10.11
N PHE A 221 7.10 4.46 -9.45
CA PHE A 221 8.24 4.43 -8.55
C PHE A 221 7.79 4.84 -7.15
N VAL A 222 7.91 3.91 -6.21
CA VAL A 222 7.81 4.24 -4.79
C VAL A 222 9.15 4.81 -4.36
N VAL A 223 9.13 6.05 -3.89
CA VAL A 223 10.29 6.82 -3.47
C VAL A 223 10.36 6.80 -1.95
N GLN A 224 11.44 6.25 -1.42
CA GLN A 224 11.72 6.24 0.02
C GLN A 224 12.96 7.10 0.29
N VAL A 225 12.90 7.94 1.32
CA VAL A 225 14.01 8.80 1.72
C VAL A 225 14.37 8.54 3.16
N HIS A 226 15.61 8.13 3.40
CA HIS A 226 16.11 7.79 4.72
C HIS A 226 17.15 8.81 5.17
N GLY A 227 17.02 9.22 6.44
CA GLY A 227 18.07 9.93 7.16
C GLY A 227 19.25 9.01 7.49
N LYS A 228 20.22 9.52 8.23
CA LYS A 228 21.43 8.77 8.59
C LYS A 228 21.15 7.67 9.62
N ASP A 229 21.53 6.43 9.29
CA ASP A 229 21.72 5.35 10.27
C ASP A 229 23.11 5.48 10.93
N GLY A 230 23.20 6.33 11.95
CA GLY A 230 24.19 6.25 13.04
C GLY A 230 25.71 6.35 12.78
N SER A 231 26.27 6.22 11.57
CA SER A 231 27.72 5.87 11.47
C SER A 231 28.68 6.77 10.66
N ALA A 232 28.24 7.71 9.81
CA ALA A 232 29.16 8.62 9.11
C ALA A 232 28.75 10.10 9.20
N GLU A 233 29.60 10.97 9.75
CA GLU A 233 29.33 12.42 9.91
C GLU A 233 29.26 13.21 8.59
N ASN A 234 29.58 12.59 7.45
CA ASN A 234 29.67 13.22 6.13
C ASN A 234 28.87 12.52 5.01
N SER A 235 27.89 11.65 5.33
CA SER A 235 27.07 10.98 4.30
C SER A 235 25.86 11.83 3.91
N GLU A 236 25.63 12.00 2.60
CA GLU A 236 24.36 12.52 2.07
C GLU A 236 23.20 11.58 2.48
N GLY A 237 21.97 12.10 2.58
CA GLY A 237 20.78 11.26 2.80
C GLY A 237 20.62 10.22 1.68
N LEU A 238 19.91 9.13 1.97
CA LEU A 238 19.68 8.06 1.00
C LEU A 238 18.29 8.17 0.41
N ILE A 239 18.18 7.95 -0.90
CA ILE A 239 16.92 7.87 -1.62
C ILE A 239 16.87 6.59 -2.45
N PHE A 240 15.77 5.87 -2.34
CA PHE A 240 15.48 4.66 -3.09
C PHE A 240 14.31 4.91 -4.03
N PHE A 241 14.42 4.37 -5.23
CA PHE A 241 13.35 4.35 -6.23
C PHE A 241 13.01 2.89 -6.49
N LEU A 242 11.91 2.42 -5.93
CA LEU A 242 11.44 1.04 -6.04
C LEU A 242 10.49 0.94 -7.25
N PRO A 243 10.88 0.26 -8.34
CA PRO A 243 10.11 0.25 -9.57
C PRO A 243 9.00 -0.81 -9.55
N HIS A 244 7.81 -0.39 -9.96
CA HIS A 244 6.67 -1.27 -10.26
C HIS A 244 6.30 -1.09 -11.72
N SER A 245 6.55 -2.14 -12.51
CA SER A 245 6.26 -2.14 -13.94
C SER A 245 4.87 -2.72 -14.23
N PRO A 246 4.17 -2.21 -15.24
CA PRO A 246 2.94 -2.84 -15.73
C PRO A 246 3.23 -4.25 -16.24
N ARG A 247 2.21 -5.11 -16.21
CA ARG A 247 2.29 -6.42 -16.88
C ARG A 247 2.26 -6.29 -18.40
N GLN A 248 1.70 -5.17 -18.91
CA GLN A 248 1.65 -4.83 -20.33
C GLN A 248 2.78 -3.87 -20.73
N GLU A 249 2.82 -3.47 -22.01
CA GLU A 249 3.80 -2.48 -22.50
C GLU A 249 3.62 -1.11 -21.82
N ILE A 250 4.74 -0.48 -21.46
CA ILE A 250 4.75 0.90 -20.95
C ILE A 250 4.50 1.84 -22.14
N SER A 251 3.40 2.58 -22.09
CA SER A 251 2.99 3.51 -23.16
C SER A 251 3.05 4.98 -22.71
N HIS A 252 3.31 5.23 -21.43
CA HIS A 252 3.22 6.55 -20.83
C HIS A 252 4.40 6.88 -19.89
N PRO A 253 4.62 8.18 -19.59
CA PRO A 253 5.64 8.63 -18.63
C PRO A 253 5.51 8.01 -17.22
N PRO A 254 6.62 7.82 -16.50
CA PRO A 254 6.62 7.25 -15.16
C PRO A 254 5.92 8.15 -14.15
N VAL A 255 5.47 7.54 -13.05
CA VAL A 255 4.81 8.19 -11.92
C VAL A 255 5.65 7.94 -10.67
N PHE A 256 5.68 8.91 -9.78
CA PHE A 256 6.47 8.84 -8.55
C PHE A 256 5.56 9.09 -7.35
N LEU A 257 5.73 8.30 -6.30
CA LEU A 257 4.98 8.40 -5.05
C LEU A 257 5.97 8.41 -3.90
N LEU A 258 5.87 9.38 -3.00
CA LEU A 258 6.67 9.39 -1.78
C LEU A 258 6.01 8.41 -0.81
N MET A 259 6.76 7.44 -0.31
CA MET A 259 6.31 6.58 0.78
C MET A 259 6.96 7.03 2.08
N ARG A 260 6.13 7.28 3.08
CA ARG A 260 6.55 7.54 4.47
C ARG A 260 6.09 6.38 5.35
N GLY A 261 6.96 5.97 6.27
CA GLY A 261 6.53 5.14 7.39
C GLY A 261 5.68 5.99 8.34
N THR A 262 4.47 5.54 8.66
CA THR A 262 3.56 6.27 9.55
C THR A 262 3.89 6.10 11.04
N GLY A 263 4.91 5.30 11.39
CA GLY A 263 5.14 4.87 12.77
C GLY A 263 3.98 4.03 13.35
N TRP A 264 2.99 3.68 12.51
CA TRP A 264 1.82 2.91 12.89
C TRP A 264 2.16 1.43 12.77
N CYS A 265 2.35 0.78 13.91
CA CYS A 265 2.42 -0.68 14.00
C CYS A 265 0.98 -1.21 13.97
N GLY A 266 0.58 -2.02 12.98
CA GLY A 266 -0.70 -2.75 13.03
C GLY A 266 -1.60 -2.76 11.79
N ALA A 267 -1.29 -2.02 10.72
CA ALA A 267 -2.22 -1.95 9.56
C ALA A 267 -1.59 -1.67 8.18
N GLY A 268 -0.31 -1.98 7.95
CA GLY A 268 0.39 -1.51 6.76
C GLY A 268 0.79 -0.06 6.93
N GLY A 269 2.00 0.15 7.47
CA GLY A 269 2.52 1.45 7.87
C GLY A 269 2.93 2.37 6.72
N ASP A 270 2.50 2.07 5.50
CA ASP A 270 2.91 2.76 4.28
C ASP A 270 1.91 3.86 3.98
N HIS A 271 2.37 5.11 4.09
CA HIS A 271 1.60 6.26 3.69
C HIS A 271 2.19 6.87 2.43
N TYR A 272 1.37 6.94 1.40
CA TYR A 272 1.75 7.42 0.08
C TYR A 272 1.32 8.87 -0.12
N GLU A 273 2.26 9.67 -0.61
CA GLU A 273 2.03 11.06 -0.98
C GLU A 273 2.42 11.32 -2.43
N PRO A 274 1.71 12.21 -3.14
CA PRO A 274 1.95 12.47 -4.55
C PRO A 274 3.30 13.17 -4.77
N ILE A 275 4.03 12.71 -5.78
CA ILE A 275 5.14 13.46 -6.35
C ILE A 275 4.76 13.91 -7.76
N LEU A 276 4.79 15.22 -8.00
CA LEU A 276 4.58 15.82 -9.31
C LEU A 276 5.87 15.75 -10.11
N ALA A 277 5.85 15.00 -11.21
CA ALA A 277 6.96 14.89 -12.13
C ALA A 277 6.84 15.93 -13.25
N LYS A 278 7.81 16.83 -13.34
CA LYS A 278 7.89 17.84 -14.41
C LYS A 278 9.05 17.52 -15.35
N LEU A 279 8.78 17.43 -16.64
CA LEU A 279 9.84 17.29 -17.65
C LEU A 279 10.79 18.50 -17.59
N LEU A 280 12.08 18.24 -17.39
CA LEU A 280 13.11 19.28 -17.42
C LEU A 280 13.64 19.47 -18.85
N PRO A 281 14.06 20.69 -19.22
CA PRO A 281 14.77 20.95 -20.48
C PRO A 281 16.02 20.07 -20.56
N VAL A 282 16.39 19.58 -21.76
CA VAL A 282 17.44 18.58 -22.01
C VAL A 282 18.64 18.70 -21.05
N VAL A 283 18.56 17.98 -19.93
CA VAL A 283 19.65 17.75 -18.99
C VAL A 283 20.30 16.46 -19.46
N SER A 284 21.62 16.49 -19.70
CA SER A 284 22.34 15.26 -20.06
C SER A 284 22.31 14.27 -18.90
N LYS A 285 22.44 12.97 -19.19
CA LYS A 285 22.40 11.89 -18.18
C LYS A 285 23.35 12.17 -17.01
N GLU A 286 24.50 12.77 -17.28
CA GLU A 286 25.56 13.08 -16.31
C GLU A 286 25.18 14.21 -15.34
N LYS A 287 24.19 15.04 -15.70
CA LYS A 287 23.75 16.18 -14.91
C LYS A 287 22.54 15.86 -14.03
N ALA A 288 21.85 14.75 -14.28
CA ALA A 288 20.75 14.28 -13.42
C ALA A 288 21.27 13.98 -11.99
N ALA A 289 20.38 14.07 -11.00
CA ALA A 289 20.69 13.64 -9.64
C ALA A 289 20.78 12.11 -9.54
N TYR A 290 19.86 11.41 -10.24
CA TYR A 290 19.74 9.95 -10.23
C TYR A 290 19.42 9.44 -11.64
N ILE A 291 19.74 8.17 -11.86
CA ILE A 291 19.51 7.44 -13.11
C ILE A 291 18.65 6.22 -12.76
N LEU A 292 17.54 6.06 -13.47
CA LEU A 292 16.58 4.95 -13.38
C LEU A 292 16.54 4.19 -14.70
#